data_AF-A0A7Y2U7Y6-F1
#
_entry.id   AF-A0A7Y2U7Y6-F1
#
_cell.length_a   1.000
_cell.length_b   1.000
_cell.length_c   1.000
_cell.angle_alpha   90.00
_cell.angle_beta   90.00
_cell.angle_gamma   90.00
#
_symmetry.space_group_name_H-M   'P 1'
#
loop_
_entity.id
_entity.type
_entity.pdbx_description
1 polymer ?
#
loop_
_entity_poly.entity_id
_entity_poly.type
_entity_poly.pdbx_seq_one_letter_code
_entity_poly.pdbx_strand_id
1 'polypeptide(L)'
;MTTNTYQIRTIVAGLCACLVAAASAEPANLNQEAQAKRDARIQSWQDAKFGLFIHWGLYSIPAGVWTGKDGNHAEQNAGSYAEHIQMRRKIPNVEYAKFADEFNPVKFNADAWVKLAKQAGMRHIVITAKHQDGFAMYDSKVSDFNIVDATPFKRDPMKELATASRKQGLGFGFYYSQARDHRHPLANWNKYGNTWDFPKRSKEDFITYLNEKAKPQIKELLTGYGDVKVMWFDVPYNMPVEECREIAQMVRKFQPDCVFNSRLGGEVWDYRTLGDNEVSKKLLSEPWETCMTMNDSWGYHKLDHNWKSTETLVRHLVDIVSKGGHLLLNIGPKADGTIPEPSVTRLKEMGAWLKINGEAIYGTKASPCGIPNWGRVTTKENGDNTTLYLHVFDWAKDRQIQLPVSNKMLSCSLLADSSRSLQTQSSTQGLKVSLTGDAPDAICSVIK
;
A
#
# COMPACT_ATOMS: atom_id res chain seq x y z
N MET A 1 -84.88 42.63 -7.71
CA MET A 1 -84.95 41.40 -6.89
C MET A 1 -84.31 40.26 -7.67
N THR A 2 -83.92 39.18 -6.97
CA THR A 2 -83.46 37.87 -7.48
C THR A 2 -82.09 37.83 -8.14
N THR A 3 -81.02 37.54 -7.37
CA THR A 3 -80.46 36.21 -6.97
C THR A 3 -79.55 35.61 -8.04
N ASN A 4 -78.25 35.64 -7.75
CA ASN A 4 -77.17 35.02 -8.50
C ASN A 4 -76.83 33.66 -7.88
N THR A 5 -76.92 32.60 -8.66
CA THR A 5 -76.59 31.22 -8.30
C THR A 5 -75.17 30.88 -8.76
N TYR A 6 -74.30 30.52 -7.82
CA TYR A 6 -72.97 29.95 -8.09
C TYR A 6 -73.06 28.41 -8.14
N GLN A 7 -72.64 27.81 -9.27
CA GLN A 7 -72.36 26.38 -9.34
C GLN A 7 -70.86 26.13 -9.11
N ILE A 8 -70.57 25.38 -8.04
CA ILE A 8 -69.25 24.82 -7.74
C ILE A 8 -69.20 23.41 -8.32
N ARG A 9 -68.25 23.15 -9.23
CA ARG A 9 -67.95 21.81 -9.75
C ARG A 9 -66.95 21.10 -8.84
N THR A 10 -67.38 19.98 -8.29
CA THR A 10 -66.56 19.01 -7.53
C THR A 10 -65.49 18.40 -8.43
N ILE A 11 -64.21 18.57 -8.08
CA ILE A 11 -63.09 17.83 -8.68
C ILE A 11 -62.73 16.69 -7.72
N VAL A 12 -62.92 15.45 -8.19
CA VAL A 12 -62.49 14.23 -7.51
C VAL A 12 -60.99 14.06 -7.75
N ALA A 13 -60.18 14.19 -6.69
CA ALA A 13 -58.75 13.92 -6.72
C ALA A 13 -58.50 12.41 -6.57
N GLY A 14 -58.04 11.76 -7.64
CA GLY A 14 -57.56 10.39 -7.60
C GLY A 14 -56.14 10.32 -7.02
N LEU A 15 -55.98 9.65 -5.87
CA LEU A 15 -54.69 9.30 -5.31
C LEU A 15 -54.02 8.24 -6.19
N CYS A 16 -52.98 8.61 -6.95
CA CYS A 16 -52.05 7.67 -7.57
C CYS A 16 -50.88 7.46 -6.61
N ALA A 17 -50.91 6.37 -5.85
CA ALA A 17 -49.78 5.94 -5.02
C ALA A 17 -48.68 5.37 -5.92
N CYS A 18 -47.67 6.18 -6.25
CA CYS A 18 -46.44 5.69 -6.84
C CYS A 18 -45.61 4.96 -5.78
N LEU A 19 -45.76 3.64 -5.71
CA LEU A 19 -44.82 2.73 -5.07
C LEU A 19 -43.47 2.83 -5.81
N VAL A 20 -42.53 3.60 -5.25
CA VAL A 20 -41.13 3.50 -5.64
C VAL A 20 -40.59 2.22 -5.02
N ALA A 21 -40.59 1.14 -5.80
CA ALA A 21 -39.85 -0.05 -5.45
C ALA A 21 -38.35 0.33 -5.44
N ALA A 22 -37.78 0.45 -4.25
CA ALA A 22 -36.34 0.49 -4.10
C ALA A 22 -35.80 -0.87 -4.59
N ALA A 23 -35.23 -0.88 -5.79
CA ALA A 23 -34.50 -2.05 -6.28
C ALA A 23 -33.32 -2.28 -5.34
N SER A 24 -33.45 -3.30 -4.49
CA SER A 24 -32.34 -3.85 -3.73
C SER A 24 -31.32 -4.38 -4.74
N ALA A 25 -30.23 -3.65 -4.95
CA ALA A 25 -29.11 -4.14 -5.73
C ALA A 25 -28.58 -5.43 -5.06
N GLU A 26 -28.72 -6.56 -5.76
CA GLU A 26 -28.11 -7.83 -5.36
C GLU A 26 -26.59 -7.66 -5.22
N PRO A 27 -25.95 -8.39 -4.27
CA PRO A 27 -24.51 -8.33 -4.13
C PRO A 27 -23.82 -8.78 -5.42
N ALA A 28 -22.89 -7.96 -5.92
CA ALA A 28 -22.05 -8.33 -7.07
C ALA A 28 -21.38 -9.68 -6.82
N ASN A 29 -21.78 -10.69 -7.59
CA ASN A 29 -21.17 -12.01 -7.53
C ASN A 29 -19.74 -11.90 -8.07
N LEU A 30 -18.74 -12.26 -7.27
CA LEU A 30 -17.32 -12.16 -7.64
C LEU A 30 -16.99 -12.89 -8.96
N ASN A 31 -17.77 -13.94 -9.28
CA ASN A 31 -17.62 -14.74 -10.50
C ASN A 31 -18.30 -14.10 -11.74
N GLN A 32 -19.02 -13.00 -11.59
CA GLN A 32 -19.72 -12.28 -12.67
C GLN A 32 -19.13 -10.89 -12.96
N GLU A 33 -18.06 -10.47 -12.26
CA GLU A 33 -17.34 -9.28 -12.71
C GLU A 33 -16.83 -9.50 -14.14
N ALA A 34 -17.22 -8.63 -15.06
CA ALA A 34 -16.72 -8.69 -16.42
C ALA A 34 -15.18 -8.62 -16.38
N GLN A 35 -14.51 -9.60 -16.98
CA GLN A 35 -13.05 -9.73 -16.99
C GLN A 35 -12.35 -8.40 -17.34
N ALA A 36 -12.88 -7.65 -18.32
CA ALA A 36 -12.38 -6.35 -18.72
C ALA A 36 -12.35 -5.31 -17.57
N LYS A 37 -13.34 -5.31 -16.68
CA LYS A 37 -13.39 -4.39 -15.53
C LYS A 37 -12.33 -4.75 -14.48
N ARG A 38 -12.18 -6.05 -14.20
CA ARG A 38 -11.12 -6.56 -13.32
C ARG A 38 -9.74 -6.19 -13.86
N ASP A 39 -9.52 -6.42 -15.14
CA ASP A 39 -8.23 -6.14 -15.78
C ASP A 39 -7.93 -4.64 -15.83
N ALA A 40 -8.91 -3.78 -16.10
CA ALA A 40 -8.74 -2.34 -16.04
C ALA A 40 -8.39 -1.83 -14.63
N ARG A 41 -9.04 -2.38 -13.58
CA ARG A 41 -8.73 -2.05 -12.18
C ARG A 41 -7.29 -2.44 -11.83
N ILE A 42 -6.89 -3.67 -12.15
CA ILE A 42 -5.54 -4.17 -11.88
C ILE A 42 -4.50 -3.37 -12.67
N GLN A 43 -4.77 -3.10 -13.95
CA GLN A 43 -3.88 -2.31 -14.81
C GLN A 43 -3.67 -0.89 -14.25
N SER A 44 -4.73 -0.22 -13.80
CA SER A 44 -4.63 1.10 -13.16
C SER A 44 -3.72 1.09 -11.92
N TRP A 45 -3.74 0.00 -11.14
CA TRP A 45 -2.81 -0.17 -10.01
C TRP A 45 -1.40 -0.52 -10.48
N GLN A 46 -1.25 -1.41 -11.48
CA GLN A 46 0.06 -1.75 -12.05
C GLN A 46 0.74 -0.54 -12.69
N ASP A 47 0.01 0.40 -13.28
CA ASP A 47 0.59 1.61 -13.88
C ASP A 47 1.15 2.58 -12.83
N ALA A 48 0.68 2.48 -11.59
CA ALA A 48 1.08 3.33 -10.48
C ALA A 48 2.50 3.04 -9.98
N LYS A 49 2.95 1.77 -10.06
CA LYS A 49 4.29 1.22 -9.76
C LYS A 49 4.88 1.43 -8.35
N PHE A 50 4.59 2.55 -7.71
CA PHE A 50 5.25 2.98 -6.49
C PHE A 50 4.26 3.60 -5.50
N GLY A 51 4.16 3.01 -4.32
CA GLY A 51 3.30 3.45 -3.22
C GLY A 51 4.08 3.67 -1.91
N LEU A 52 3.49 4.48 -1.02
CA LEU A 52 3.94 4.65 0.36
C LEU A 52 3.22 3.64 1.26
N PHE A 53 3.98 2.90 2.06
CA PHE A 53 3.45 2.19 3.22
C PHE A 53 3.72 3.00 4.50
N ILE A 54 2.79 3.01 5.44
CA ILE A 54 2.95 3.66 6.73
C ILE A 54 2.55 2.69 7.85
N HIS A 55 3.51 2.34 8.70
CA HIS A 55 3.26 1.63 9.96
C HIS A 55 3.33 2.60 11.13
N TRP A 56 2.15 2.98 11.62
CA TRP A 56 2.01 3.90 12.73
C TRP A 56 0.91 3.45 13.69
N GLY A 57 1.21 3.49 15.00
CA GLY A 57 0.34 3.00 16.06
C GLY A 57 1.00 3.16 17.43
N LEU A 58 0.38 2.60 18.47
CA LEU A 58 0.86 2.73 19.86
C LEU A 58 2.29 2.22 20.04
N TYR A 59 2.70 1.21 19.27
CA TYR A 59 4.06 0.68 19.26
C TYR A 59 5.15 1.72 18.92
N SER A 60 4.78 2.87 18.35
CA SER A 60 5.71 3.98 18.13
C SER A 60 6.12 4.73 19.41
N ILE A 61 5.40 4.52 20.53
CA ILE A 61 5.76 5.05 21.87
C ILE A 61 6.96 4.29 22.46
N PRO A 62 6.89 2.97 22.69
CA PRO A 62 8.06 2.23 23.18
C PRO A 62 9.17 2.11 22.12
N ALA A 63 8.83 2.21 20.84
CA ALA A 63 9.75 2.31 19.71
C ALA A 63 10.85 1.22 19.71
N GLY A 64 10.45 -0.03 19.97
CA GLY A 64 11.36 -1.19 20.01
C GLY A 64 12.04 -1.44 21.36
N VAL A 65 11.84 -0.59 22.37
CA VAL A 65 12.44 -0.75 23.70
C VAL A 65 11.37 -0.90 24.77
N TRP A 66 11.49 -1.96 25.55
CA TRP A 66 10.63 -2.25 26.70
C TRP A 66 11.49 -2.67 27.88
N THR A 67 11.28 -2.04 29.03
CA THR A 67 12.10 -2.26 30.25
C THR A 67 11.37 -3.05 31.33
N GLY A 68 10.12 -3.47 31.08
CA GLY A 68 9.28 -4.12 32.09
C GLY A 68 8.97 -3.22 33.30
N LYS A 69 8.23 -3.76 34.28
CA LYS A 69 7.91 -3.07 35.54
C LYS A 69 9.03 -3.10 36.58
N ASP A 70 9.93 -4.08 36.47
CA ASP A 70 11.05 -4.29 37.38
C ASP A 70 12.26 -3.41 37.02
N GLY A 71 12.25 -2.75 35.85
CA GLY A 71 13.28 -1.78 35.41
C GLY A 71 14.66 -2.37 35.15
N ASN A 72 14.86 -3.66 35.43
CA ASN A 72 16.17 -4.31 35.48
C ASN A 72 16.50 -5.08 34.19
N HIS A 73 15.54 -5.22 33.28
CA HIS A 73 15.71 -5.97 32.03
C HIS A 73 15.31 -5.08 30.86
N ALA A 74 16.14 -4.07 30.57
CA ALA A 74 16.12 -3.41 29.27
C ALA A 74 16.58 -4.42 28.21
N GLU A 75 15.67 -5.28 27.76
CA GLU A 75 15.95 -6.16 26.63
C GLU A 75 15.95 -5.29 25.37
N GLN A 76 17.13 -4.80 25.01
CA GLN A 76 17.36 -4.05 23.79
C GLN A 76 17.26 -5.03 22.60
N ASN A 77 16.17 -4.96 21.84
CA ASN A 77 16.05 -5.77 20.63
C ASN A 77 16.82 -5.10 19.49
N ALA A 78 18.05 -5.54 19.24
CA ALA A 78 18.87 -5.08 18.11
C ALA A 78 18.56 -5.80 16.79
N GLY A 79 17.31 -6.22 16.54
CA GLY A 79 16.97 -6.96 15.32
C GLY A 79 15.52 -7.42 15.16
N SER A 80 14.55 -6.71 15.76
CA SER A 80 13.13 -7.06 15.59
C SER A 80 12.28 -5.86 15.20
N TYR A 81 11.29 -6.12 14.37
CA TYR A 81 10.16 -5.24 14.09
C TYR A 81 9.55 -4.63 15.36
N ALA A 82 9.60 -3.29 15.48
CA ALA A 82 9.13 -2.54 16.65
C ALA A 82 7.63 -2.70 16.89
N GLU A 83 6.84 -2.86 15.82
CA GLU A 83 5.39 -3.04 15.91
C GLU A 83 4.97 -4.39 16.52
N HIS A 84 5.90 -5.33 16.62
CA HIS A 84 5.69 -6.61 17.29
C HIS A 84 6.08 -6.61 18.78
N ILE A 85 6.44 -5.45 19.35
CA ILE A 85 6.95 -5.39 20.73
C ILE A 85 6.00 -6.00 21.75
N GLN A 86 4.68 -5.80 21.61
CA GLN A 86 3.68 -6.37 22.51
C GLN A 86 3.78 -7.90 22.56
N MET A 87 3.80 -8.55 21.39
CA MET A 87 3.91 -10.00 21.27
C MET A 87 5.28 -10.51 21.73
N ARG A 88 6.36 -9.85 21.30
CA ARG A 88 7.73 -10.29 21.57
C ARG A 88 8.07 -10.23 23.05
N ARG A 89 7.56 -9.21 23.75
CA ARG A 89 7.76 -9.00 25.19
C ARG A 89 6.60 -9.55 26.02
N LYS A 90 5.59 -10.14 25.38
CA LYS A 90 4.36 -10.64 26.02
C LYS A 90 3.77 -9.61 26.98
N ILE A 91 3.71 -8.34 26.53
CA ILE A 91 3.21 -7.23 27.34
C ILE A 91 1.71 -7.45 27.56
N PRO A 92 1.24 -7.59 28.81
CA PRO A 92 -0.18 -7.80 29.08
C PRO A 92 -1.03 -6.67 28.48
N ASN A 93 -2.20 -7.01 27.96
CA ASN A 93 -3.11 -6.06 27.31
C ASN A 93 -3.43 -4.83 28.17
N VAL A 94 -3.60 -5.02 29.47
CA VAL A 94 -3.88 -3.93 30.43
C VAL A 94 -2.70 -2.97 30.60
N GLU A 95 -1.49 -3.44 30.32
CA GLU A 95 -0.27 -2.63 30.41
C GLU A 95 0.02 -1.96 29.07
N TYR A 96 -0.10 -2.69 27.96
CA TYR A 96 0.06 -2.12 26.63
C TYR A 96 -0.96 -1.02 26.33
N ALA A 97 -2.21 -1.17 26.79
CA ALA A 97 -3.27 -0.19 26.59
C ALA A 97 -2.95 1.19 27.17
N LYS A 98 -2.07 1.29 28.18
CA LYS A 98 -1.67 2.57 28.78
C LYS A 98 -0.91 3.48 27.81
N PHE A 99 -0.30 2.91 26.76
CA PHE A 99 0.30 3.73 25.71
C PHE A 99 -0.73 4.63 24.99
N ALA A 100 -2.02 4.28 25.01
CA ALA A 100 -3.07 5.13 24.47
C ALA A 100 -3.21 6.44 25.25
N ASP A 101 -3.03 6.41 26.58
CA ASP A 101 -3.09 7.60 27.45
C ASP A 101 -1.99 8.61 27.11
N GLU A 102 -0.84 8.13 26.62
CA GLU A 102 0.33 8.93 26.24
C GLU A 102 0.34 9.35 24.75
N PHE A 103 -0.50 8.71 23.92
CA PHE A 103 -0.43 8.88 22.47
C PHE A 103 -1.06 10.21 22.02
N ASN A 104 -0.24 11.26 21.94
CA ASN A 104 -0.65 12.57 21.47
C ASN A 104 0.23 13.10 20.30
N PRO A 105 -0.06 12.73 19.04
CA PRO A 105 0.67 13.18 17.86
C PRO A 105 0.56 14.67 17.51
N VAL A 106 1.00 15.57 18.40
CA VAL A 106 0.83 17.03 18.24
C VAL A 106 1.50 17.62 17.00
N LYS A 107 2.45 16.91 16.38
CA LYS A 107 3.14 17.34 15.15
C LYS A 107 2.61 16.64 13.89
N PHE A 108 1.60 15.77 14.01
CA PHE A 108 0.99 15.12 12.85
C PHE A 108 0.32 16.14 11.92
N ASN A 109 0.64 16.03 10.63
CA ASN A 109 0.07 16.85 9.58
C ASN A 109 -0.10 16.01 8.30
N ALA A 110 -1.36 15.68 7.99
CA ALA A 110 -1.72 14.86 6.83
C ALA A 110 -1.29 15.49 5.50
N ASP A 111 -1.48 16.80 5.33
CA ASP A 111 -1.07 17.53 4.11
C ASP A 111 0.44 17.42 3.88
N ALA A 112 1.25 17.52 4.95
CA ALA A 112 2.70 17.40 4.88
C ALA A 112 3.16 15.98 4.50
N TRP A 113 2.54 14.94 5.10
CA TRP A 113 2.85 13.54 4.79
C TRP A 113 2.51 13.20 3.33
N VAL A 114 1.31 13.58 2.88
CA VAL A 114 0.89 13.34 1.48
C VAL A 114 1.76 14.13 0.51
N LYS A 115 2.14 15.37 0.85
CA LYS A 115 3.05 16.17 0.03
C LYS A 115 4.41 15.51 -0.12
N LEU A 116 4.96 14.94 0.96
CA LEU A 116 6.21 14.18 0.89
C LEU A 116 6.07 12.97 -0.03
N ALA A 117 5.00 12.18 0.10
CA ALA A 117 4.73 11.04 -0.77
C ALA A 117 4.65 11.46 -2.25
N LYS A 118 3.93 12.54 -2.55
CA LYS A 118 3.83 13.10 -3.90
C LYS A 118 5.19 13.54 -4.45
N GLN A 119 5.98 14.25 -3.64
CA GLN A 119 7.32 14.70 -4.01
C GLN A 119 8.26 13.52 -4.27
N ALA A 120 8.10 12.42 -3.53
CA ALA A 120 8.82 11.17 -3.75
C ALA A 120 8.39 10.42 -5.02
N GLY A 121 7.38 10.89 -5.75
CA GLY A 121 6.84 10.24 -6.93
C GLY A 121 5.83 9.13 -6.63
N MET A 122 5.45 8.90 -5.38
CA MET A 122 4.48 7.84 -5.06
C MET A 122 3.10 8.19 -5.62
N ARG A 123 2.32 7.17 -5.97
CA ARG A 123 1.00 7.30 -6.60
C ARG A 123 -0.15 6.95 -5.66
N HIS A 124 0.14 6.26 -4.57
CA HIS A 124 -0.83 6.01 -3.52
C HIS A 124 -0.15 5.80 -2.16
N ILE A 125 -0.97 5.85 -1.11
CA ILE A 125 -0.57 5.63 0.27
C ILE A 125 -1.42 4.49 0.85
N VAL A 126 -0.79 3.56 1.56
CA VAL A 126 -1.41 2.52 2.38
C VAL A 126 -0.93 2.72 3.82
N ILE A 127 -1.85 2.83 4.77
CA ILE A 127 -1.53 3.04 6.18
C ILE A 127 -2.22 2.02 7.07
N THR A 128 -1.55 1.58 8.13
CA THR A 128 -2.10 0.68 9.14
C THR A 128 -3.33 1.27 9.83
N ALA A 129 -4.53 0.92 9.35
CA ALA A 129 -5.79 1.26 10.01
C ALA A 129 -5.94 0.49 11.32
N LYS A 130 -5.47 -0.76 11.34
CA LYS A 130 -5.30 -1.57 12.54
C LYS A 130 -4.14 -2.54 12.35
N HIS A 131 -3.15 -2.51 13.23
CA HIS A 131 -2.09 -3.52 13.27
C HIS A 131 -2.47 -4.66 14.23
N GLN A 132 -1.53 -5.56 14.50
CA GLN A 132 -1.75 -6.75 15.33
C GLN A 132 -2.00 -6.42 16.80
N ASP A 133 -1.62 -5.24 17.28
CA ASP A 133 -1.93 -4.75 18.63
C ASP A 133 -3.44 -4.51 18.84
N GLY A 134 -4.21 -4.48 17.75
CA GLY A 134 -5.67 -4.34 17.79
C GLY A 134 -6.16 -2.90 17.97
N PHE A 135 -5.26 -1.92 17.99
CA PHE A 135 -5.58 -0.50 18.12
C PHE A 135 -6.04 0.08 16.79
N ALA A 136 -7.26 0.62 16.75
CA ALA A 136 -7.78 1.25 15.55
C ALA A 136 -7.26 2.69 15.43
N MET A 137 -6.52 2.99 14.37
CA MET A 137 -5.95 4.31 14.10
C MET A 137 -6.97 5.27 13.45
N TYR A 138 -8.26 5.05 13.67
CA TYR A 138 -9.39 5.81 13.13
C TYR A 138 -10.59 5.76 14.08
N ASP A 139 -11.64 6.55 13.84
CA ASP A 139 -12.84 6.62 14.69
C ASP A 139 -13.79 5.41 14.50
N SER A 140 -13.34 4.21 14.92
CA SER A 140 -14.11 2.96 14.82
C SER A 140 -15.27 2.94 15.82
N LYS A 141 -16.50 2.69 15.37
CA LYS A 141 -17.68 2.53 16.26
C LYS A 141 -17.82 1.13 16.83
N VAL A 142 -16.98 0.20 16.40
CA VAL A 142 -16.97 -1.20 16.83
C VAL A 142 -16.24 -1.40 18.17
N SER A 143 -15.28 -0.53 18.50
CA SER A 143 -14.48 -0.63 19.72
C SER A 143 -13.95 0.74 20.11
N ASP A 144 -14.01 1.04 21.41
CA ASP A 144 -13.45 2.22 22.06
C ASP A 144 -11.91 2.24 22.12
N PHE A 145 -11.25 1.11 21.84
CA PHE A 145 -9.79 1.03 21.75
C PHE A 145 -9.30 1.55 20.40
N ASN A 146 -9.54 2.84 20.19
CA ASN A 146 -9.25 3.56 18.96
C ASN A 146 -8.63 4.93 19.25
N ILE A 147 -8.02 5.55 18.25
CA ILE A 147 -7.27 6.80 18.42
C ILE A 147 -8.13 7.98 18.89
N VAL A 148 -9.42 8.02 18.54
CA VAL A 148 -10.31 9.12 18.93
C VAL A 148 -10.78 8.95 20.37
N ASP A 149 -11.23 7.75 20.75
CA ASP A 149 -11.81 7.52 22.07
C ASP A 149 -10.74 7.33 23.16
N ALA A 150 -9.67 6.57 22.87
CA ALA A 150 -8.72 6.12 23.88
C ALA A 150 -7.50 7.04 24.08
N THR A 151 -7.33 8.10 23.28
CA THR A 151 -6.11 8.95 23.35
C THR A 151 -6.43 10.42 23.57
N PRO A 152 -5.47 11.23 24.05
CA PRO A 152 -5.61 12.70 24.10
C PRO A 152 -5.64 13.36 22.71
N PHE A 153 -5.32 12.65 21.62
CA PHE A 153 -5.26 13.23 20.28
C PHE A 153 -6.63 13.62 19.70
N LYS A 154 -7.66 12.80 19.97
CA LYS A 154 -9.08 13.04 19.62
C LYS A 154 -9.39 13.33 18.13
N ARG A 155 -8.43 13.10 17.23
CA ARG A 155 -8.54 13.31 15.77
C ARG A 155 -8.48 12.00 15.03
N ASP A 156 -9.11 11.94 13.86
CA ASP A 156 -9.07 10.79 12.95
C ASP A 156 -8.01 11.02 11.84
N PRO A 157 -6.79 10.49 11.99
CA PRO A 157 -5.73 10.68 11.01
C PRO A 157 -6.01 9.96 9.68
N MET A 158 -6.84 8.90 9.66
CA MET A 158 -7.21 8.23 8.42
C MET A 158 -8.09 9.11 7.56
N LYS A 159 -9.06 9.80 8.17
CA LYS A 159 -9.92 10.77 7.48
C LYS A 159 -9.12 11.96 6.95
N GLU A 160 -8.18 12.47 7.75
CA GLU A 160 -7.30 13.56 7.35
C GLU A 160 -6.38 13.16 6.18
N LEU A 161 -5.76 11.97 6.23
CA LEU A 161 -4.90 11.46 5.14
C LEU A 161 -5.69 11.14 3.87
N ALA A 162 -6.89 10.57 3.97
CA ALA A 162 -7.77 10.34 2.82
C ALA A 162 -8.11 11.66 2.11
N THR A 163 -8.45 12.69 2.89
CA THR A 163 -8.78 14.03 2.38
C THR A 163 -7.57 14.69 1.71
N ALA A 164 -6.41 14.68 2.37
CA ALA A 164 -5.17 15.22 1.83
C ALA A 164 -4.71 14.48 0.56
N SER A 165 -4.87 13.15 0.52
CA SER A 165 -4.52 12.33 -0.65
C SER A 165 -5.38 12.70 -1.85
N ARG A 166 -6.70 12.81 -1.67
CA ARG A 166 -7.63 13.27 -2.72
C ARG A 166 -7.28 14.67 -3.21
N LYS A 167 -7.03 15.61 -2.29
CA LYS A 167 -6.62 17.00 -2.59
C LYS A 167 -5.34 17.06 -3.44
N GLN A 168 -4.42 16.13 -3.23
CA GLN A 168 -3.13 16.10 -3.93
C GLN A 168 -3.08 15.14 -5.13
N GLY A 169 -4.17 14.41 -5.41
CA GLY A 169 -4.28 13.48 -6.53
C GLY A 169 -3.55 12.15 -6.31
N LEU A 170 -3.43 11.70 -5.06
CA LEU A 170 -2.88 10.39 -4.71
C LEU A 170 -4.01 9.43 -4.36
N GLY A 171 -3.86 8.16 -4.75
CA GLY A 171 -4.71 7.09 -4.24
C GLY A 171 -4.48 6.90 -2.73
N PHE A 172 -5.52 6.47 -2.03
CA PHE A 172 -5.43 6.21 -0.59
C PHE A 172 -5.99 4.83 -0.26
N GLY A 173 -5.39 4.15 0.71
CA GLY A 173 -5.70 2.78 1.05
C GLY A 173 -5.35 2.44 2.49
N PHE A 174 -5.79 1.28 2.91
CA PHE A 174 -5.66 0.82 4.28
C PHE A 174 -4.94 -0.52 4.33
N TYR A 175 -4.05 -0.64 5.29
CA TYR A 175 -3.65 -1.93 5.81
C TYR A 175 -4.59 -2.35 6.94
N TYR A 176 -4.92 -3.63 7.01
CA TYR A 176 -5.69 -4.18 8.11
C TYR A 176 -5.23 -5.58 8.51
N SER A 177 -4.90 -5.77 9.78
CA SER A 177 -4.62 -7.10 10.35
C SER A 177 -5.93 -7.83 10.68
N GLN A 178 -6.46 -8.59 9.72
CA GLN A 178 -7.75 -9.24 9.86
C GLN A 178 -7.70 -10.43 10.81
N ALA A 179 -6.66 -11.27 10.72
CA ALA A 179 -6.61 -12.51 11.49
C ALA A 179 -5.94 -12.37 12.86
N ARG A 180 -5.17 -11.30 13.11
CA ARG A 180 -4.44 -11.08 14.35
C ARG A 180 -4.85 -9.77 15.02
N ASP A 181 -5.28 -9.91 16.27
CA ASP A 181 -5.66 -8.82 17.15
C ASP A 181 -5.31 -9.25 18.58
N HIS A 182 -4.20 -8.75 19.11
CA HIS A 182 -3.71 -9.14 20.44
C HIS A 182 -4.60 -8.61 21.56
N ARG A 183 -5.43 -7.59 21.28
CA ARG A 183 -6.36 -7.02 22.24
C ARG A 183 -7.60 -7.90 22.43
N HIS A 184 -8.04 -8.61 21.40
CA HIS A 184 -9.32 -9.32 21.43
C HIS A 184 -9.20 -10.78 21.92
N PRO A 185 -9.99 -11.20 22.94
CA PRO A 185 -9.88 -12.54 23.53
C PRO A 185 -10.21 -13.68 22.56
N LEU A 186 -11.06 -13.40 21.57
CA LEU A 186 -11.50 -14.39 20.58
C LEU A 186 -10.65 -14.38 19.29
N ALA A 187 -9.71 -13.45 19.15
CA ALA A 187 -8.88 -13.38 17.94
C ALA A 187 -7.72 -14.38 17.97
N ASN A 188 -7.35 -14.85 16.77
CA ASN A 188 -6.21 -15.73 16.50
C ASN A 188 -6.15 -16.99 17.39
N TRP A 189 -6.83 -18.07 16.97
CA TRP A 189 -6.96 -19.31 17.74
C TRP A 189 -5.72 -20.22 17.75
N ASN A 190 -4.55 -19.75 17.30
CA ASN A 190 -3.32 -20.54 17.25
C ASN A 190 -2.19 -19.95 18.12
N LYS A 191 -1.03 -20.63 18.14
CA LYS A 191 0.14 -20.27 18.96
C LYS A 191 0.74 -18.88 18.67
N TYR A 192 0.39 -18.27 17.55
CA TYR A 192 0.85 -16.94 17.14
C TYR A 192 -0.08 -15.81 17.64
N GLY A 193 -1.13 -16.13 18.40
CA GLY A 193 -2.01 -15.16 19.04
C GLY A 193 -1.52 -14.71 20.41
N ASN A 194 -2.32 -13.88 21.10
CA ASN A 194 -2.02 -13.44 22.46
C ASN A 194 -2.27 -14.57 23.47
N THR A 195 -1.33 -15.52 23.56
CA THR A 195 -1.40 -16.68 24.46
C THR A 195 -1.03 -16.35 25.91
N TRP A 196 -0.46 -15.17 26.16
CA TRP A 196 -0.09 -14.74 27.51
C TRP A 196 -1.27 -14.15 28.29
N ASP A 197 -2.22 -13.49 27.62
CA ASP A 197 -3.48 -13.03 28.22
C ASP A 197 -4.65 -13.99 27.95
N PHE A 198 -4.68 -14.63 26.76
CA PHE A 198 -5.80 -15.46 26.31
C PHE A 198 -5.35 -16.88 25.92
N PRO A 199 -5.10 -17.77 26.90
CA PRO A 199 -4.49 -19.08 26.64
C PRO A 199 -5.44 -20.09 25.95
N LYS A 200 -6.76 -19.88 26.01
CA LYS A 200 -7.77 -20.80 25.44
C LYS A 200 -8.62 -20.08 24.40
N ARG A 201 -8.63 -20.60 23.17
CA ARG A 201 -9.39 -20.08 22.02
C ARG A 201 -9.75 -21.23 21.07
N SER A 202 -10.93 -21.18 20.47
CA SER A 202 -11.36 -22.12 19.44
C SER A 202 -11.49 -21.46 18.06
N LYS A 203 -11.78 -22.27 17.03
CA LYS A 203 -12.08 -21.76 15.69
C LYS A 203 -13.38 -20.96 15.67
N GLU A 204 -14.37 -21.37 16.46
CA GLU A 204 -15.68 -20.73 16.60
C GLU A 204 -15.54 -19.34 17.25
N ASP A 205 -14.67 -19.21 18.26
CA ASP A 205 -14.29 -17.90 18.83
C ASP A 205 -13.74 -16.98 17.73
N PHE A 206 -12.84 -17.51 16.90
CA PHE A 206 -12.23 -16.73 15.83
C PHE A 206 -13.25 -16.25 14.79
N ILE A 207 -14.21 -17.09 14.41
CA ILE A 207 -15.31 -16.70 13.51
C ILE A 207 -16.18 -15.61 14.16
N THR A 208 -16.45 -15.72 15.47
CA THR A 208 -17.18 -14.70 16.23
C THR A 208 -16.45 -13.36 16.18
N TYR A 209 -15.14 -13.33 16.44
CA TYR A 209 -14.33 -12.12 16.30
C TYR A 209 -14.36 -11.54 14.87
N LEU A 210 -14.32 -12.39 13.83
CA LEU A 210 -14.40 -11.91 12.45
C LEU A 210 -15.73 -11.21 12.19
N ASN A 211 -16.84 -11.78 12.66
CA ASN A 211 -18.19 -11.25 12.44
C ASN A 211 -18.52 -10.02 13.29
N GLU A 212 -18.05 -9.98 14.54
CA GLU A 212 -18.40 -8.93 15.50
C GLU A 212 -17.42 -7.76 15.47
N LYS A 213 -16.15 -8.00 15.09
CA LYS A 213 -15.13 -6.95 15.05
C LYS A 213 -14.52 -6.74 13.67
N ALA A 214 -13.91 -7.77 13.08
CA ALA A 214 -13.07 -7.56 11.91
C ALA A 214 -13.83 -7.10 10.67
N LYS A 215 -14.89 -7.79 10.27
CA LYS A 215 -15.74 -7.43 9.12
C LYS A 215 -16.45 -6.09 9.33
N PRO A 216 -17.07 -5.78 10.51
CA PRO A 216 -17.63 -4.46 10.77
C PRO A 216 -16.61 -3.33 10.61
N GLN A 217 -15.40 -3.47 11.16
CA GLN A 217 -14.32 -2.48 11.00
C GLN A 217 -13.86 -2.34 9.53
N ILE A 218 -13.72 -3.45 8.81
CA ILE A 218 -13.41 -3.39 7.36
C ILE A 218 -14.53 -2.64 6.61
N LYS A 219 -15.79 -2.85 6.96
CA LYS A 219 -16.92 -2.12 6.37
C LYS A 219 -16.85 -0.61 6.65
N GLU A 220 -16.51 -0.21 7.87
CA GLU A 220 -16.30 1.22 8.21
C GLU A 220 -15.22 1.85 7.32
N LEU A 221 -14.09 1.18 7.13
CA LEU A 221 -13.01 1.64 6.26
C LEU A 221 -13.45 1.76 4.80
N LEU A 222 -14.20 0.77 4.30
CA LEU A 222 -14.69 0.75 2.91
C LEU A 222 -15.81 1.75 2.63
N THR A 223 -16.42 2.36 3.64
CA THR A 223 -17.60 3.23 3.45
C THR A 223 -17.43 4.64 4.03
N GLY A 224 -16.54 4.83 5.00
CA GLY A 224 -16.40 6.10 5.74
C GLY A 224 -15.36 7.07 5.19
N TYR A 225 -14.44 6.62 4.32
CA TYR A 225 -13.23 7.38 3.96
C TYR A 225 -13.16 7.83 2.49
N GLY A 226 -14.27 7.65 1.74
CA GLY A 226 -14.36 7.93 0.32
C GLY A 226 -13.73 6.82 -0.52
N ASP A 227 -13.25 7.14 -1.72
CA ASP A 227 -12.63 6.15 -2.61
C ASP A 227 -11.38 5.50 -1.98
N VAL A 228 -11.41 4.18 -1.87
CA VAL A 228 -10.30 3.35 -1.38
C VAL A 228 -9.62 2.70 -2.58
N LYS A 229 -8.34 3.02 -2.80
CA LYS A 229 -7.55 2.48 -3.91
C LYS A 229 -7.01 1.08 -3.60
N VAL A 230 -6.59 0.84 -2.37
CA VAL A 230 -5.97 -0.41 -1.94
C VAL A 230 -6.50 -0.82 -0.56
N MET A 231 -6.91 -2.08 -0.45
CA MET A 231 -7.12 -2.75 0.83
C MET A 231 -6.05 -3.84 0.98
N TRP A 232 -5.09 -3.60 1.86
CA TRP A 232 -3.94 -4.46 2.08
C TRP A 232 -4.14 -5.29 3.34
N PHE A 233 -4.44 -6.57 3.16
CA PHE A 233 -4.66 -7.50 4.26
C PHE A 233 -3.36 -8.15 4.68
N ASP A 234 -3.30 -8.66 5.92
CA ASP A 234 -2.09 -9.30 6.42
C ASP A 234 -2.37 -10.56 7.21
N VAL A 235 -1.31 -11.35 7.38
CA VAL A 235 -1.26 -12.48 8.32
C VAL A 235 -2.45 -13.44 8.18
N PRO A 236 -2.74 -14.01 7.00
CA PRO A 236 -3.95 -14.83 6.74
C PRO A 236 -3.95 -16.19 7.45
N TYR A 237 -3.17 -16.36 8.52
CA TYR A 237 -3.02 -17.60 9.27
C TYR A 237 -4.39 -18.12 9.73
N ASN A 238 -4.74 -19.31 9.24
CA ASN A 238 -5.98 -20.02 9.56
C ASN A 238 -7.27 -19.25 9.22
N MET A 239 -7.22 -18.27 8.31
CA MET A 239 -8.43 -17.65 7.77
C MET A 239 -9.25 -18.70 7.01
N PRO A 240 -10.52 -18.98 7.39
CA PRO A 240 -11.37 -19.88 6.62
C PRO A 240 -11.66 -19.29 5.24
N VAL A 241 -11.67 -20.14 4.20
CA VAL A 241 -11.85 -19.70 2.80
C VAL A 241 -13.16 -18.94 2.59
N GLU A 242 -14.24 -19.37 3.23
CA GLU A 242 -15.55 -18.70 3.17
C GLU A 242 -15.51 -17.28 3.74
N GLU A 243 -14.79 -17.08 4.86
CA GLU A 243 -14.62 -15.77 5.48
C GLU A 243 -13.81 -14.82 4.58
N CYS A 244 -12.76 -15.34 3.93
CA CYS A 244 -12.01 -14.58 2.92
C CYS A 244 -12.91 -14.18 1.74
N ARG A 245 -13.76 -15.10 1.27
CA ARG A 245 -14.67 -14.84 0.15
C ARG A 245 -15.69 -13.76 0.50
N GLU A 246 -16.24 -13.78 1.71
CA GLU A 246 -17.16 -12.75 2.18
C GLU A 246 -16.49 -11.37 2.28
N ILE A 247 -15.27 -11.30 2.84
CA ILE A 247 -14.50 -10.04 2.88
C ILE A 247 -14.20 -9.53 1.47
N ALA A 248 -13.81 -10.41 0.54
CA ALA A 248 -13.61 -10.05 -0.87
C ALA A 248 -14.89 -9.49 -1.51
N GLN A 249 -16.05 -10.11 -1.25
CA GLN A 249 -17.35 -9.62 -1.70
C GLN A 249 -17.67 -8.24 -1.12
N MET A 250 -17.35 -8.00 0.15
CA MET A 250 -17.51 -6.68 0.77
C MET A 250 -16.65 -5.62 0.07
N VAL A 251 -15.37 -5.90 -0.18
CA VAL A 251 -14.49 -4.97 -0.91
C VAL A 251 -15.08 -4.63 -2.28
N ARG A 252 -15.50 -5.64 -3.05
CA ARG A 252 -16.10 -5.40 -4.38
C ARG A 252 -17.43 -4.65 -4.34
N LYS A 253 -18.27 -4.95 -3.35
CA LYS A 253 -19.58 -4.31 -3.19
C LYS A 253 -19.45 -2.82 -2.88
N PHE A 254 -18.54 -2.46 -1.97
CA PHE A 254 -18.42 -1.07 -1.50
C PHE A 254 -17.40 -0.25 -2.28
N GLN A 255 -16.38 -0.89 -2.84
CA GLN A 255 -15.25 -0.24 -3.51
C GLN A 255 -14.84 -1.05 -4.76
N PRO A 256 -15.63 -0.99 -5.86
CA PRO A 256 -15.42 -1.82 -7.05
C PRO A 256 -14.08 -1.58 -7.76
N ASP A 257 -13.44 -0.42 -7.53
CA ASP A 257 -12.14 -0.04 -8.10
C ASP A 257 -10.97 -0.27 -7.12
N CYS A 258 -11.24 -0.74 -5.90
CA CYS A 258 -10.22 -1.08 -4.90
C CYS A 258 -9.54 -2.41 -5.25
N VAL A 259 -8.21 -2.41 -5.30
CA VAL A 259 -7.44 -3.67 -5.37
C VAL A 259 -7.14 -4.21 -3.98
N PHE A 260 -7.01 -5.52 -3.84
CA PHE A 260 -6.54 -6.14 -2.61
C PHE A 260 -5.62 -7.34 -2.83
N ASN A 261 -4.77 -7.59 -1.85
CA ASN A 261 -3.66 -8.52 -1.97
C ASN A 261 -3.99 -9.97 -1.59
N SER A 262 -3.10 -10.88 -1.99
CA SER A 262 -3.17 -12.31 -1.67
C SER A 262 -3.08 -12.65 -0.17
N ARG A 263 -2.63 -11.71 0.67
CA ARG A 263 -2.58 -11.90 2.13
C ARG A 263 -3.93 -11.70 2.82
N LEU A 264 -5.03 -11.50 2.08
CA LEU A 264 -6.37 -11.81 2.59
C LEU A 264 -6.48 -13.30 2.97
N GLY A 265 -5.80 -14.16 2.21
CA GLY A 265 -5.94 -15.60 2.25
C GLY A 265 -7.04 -16.10 1.30
N GLY A 266 -7.30 -17.40 1.35
CA GLY A 266 -8.23 -18.04 0.42
C GLY A 266 -7.77 -17.95 -1.04
N GLU A 267 -8.73 -17.89 -1.95
CA GLU A 267 -8.50 -18.07 -3.40
C GLU A 267 -8.77 -16.82 -4.23
N VAL A 268 -9.33 -15.76 -3.63
CA VAL A 268 -9.74 -14.55 -4.33
C VAL A 268 -8.83 -13.41 -3.91
N TRP A 269 -8.14 -12.80 -4.87
CA TRP A 269 -7.30 -11.61 -4.71
C TRP A 269 -6.96 -10.99 -6.07
N ASP A 270 -6.55 -9.71 -6.09
CA ASP A 270 -6.21 -8.99 -7.33
C ASP A 270 -4.72 -9.13 -7.69
N TYR A 271 -3.84 -9.15 -6.68
CA TYR A 271 -2.41 -9.28 -6.87
C TYR A 271 -1.74 -10.05 -5.75
N ARG A 272 -0.61 -10.67 -6.06
CA ARG A 272 0.20 -11.41 -5.10
C ARG A 272 1.12 -10.46 -4.33
N THR A 273 1.16 -10.57 -3.01
CA THR A 273 2.27 -9.98 -2.23
C THR A 273 3.36 -11.03 -2.02
N LEU A 274 4.61 -10.68 -2.29
CA LEU A 274 5.76 -11.53 -1.95
C LEU A 274 6.06 -11.50 -0.43
N GLY A 275 7.11 -12.20 -0.01
CA GLY A 275 7.63 -12.08 1.35
C GLY A 275 8.06 -10.65 1.68
N ASP A 276 8.13 -10.33 2.98
CA ASP A 276 8.62 -9.05 3.45
C ASP A 276 10.03 -8.77 2.92
N ASN A 277 10.24 -7.58 2.32
CA ASN A 277 11.50 -7.20 1.68
C ASN A 277 11.97 -8.13 0.55
N GLU A 278 11.15 -9.09 0.10
CA GLU A 278 11.51 -10.03 -0.94
C GLU A 278 11.52 -9.33 -2.30
N VAL A 279 12.61 -9.49 -3.04
CA VAL A 279 12.72 -9.06 -4.43
C VAL A 279 12.83 -10.29 -5.32
N SER A 280 11.89 -10.44 -6.26
CA SER A 280 11.84 -11.61 -7.15
C SER A 280 13.15 -11.78 -7.94
N LYS A 281 13.66 -13.00 -8.04
CA LYS A 281 14.83 -13.34 -8.89
C LYS A 281 14.46 -13.56 -10.36
N LYS A 282 13.17 -13.58 -10.69
CA LYS A 282 12.63 -13.89 -12.02
C LYS A 282 11.59 -12.85 -12.44
N LEU A 283 11.29 -12.79 -13.74
CA LEU A 283 10.09 -12.10 -14.20
C LEU A 283 8.86 -12.92 -13.78
N LEU A 284 7.82 -12.25 -13.31
CA LEU A 284 6.55 -12.86 -12.95
C LEU A 284 5.46 -12.33 -13.88
N SER A 285 4.61 -13.23 -14.37
CA SER A 285 3.50 -12.89 -15.28
C SER A 285 2.25 -12.42 -14.54
N GLU A 286 2.02 -12.92 -13.32
CA GLU A 286 0.91 -12.50 -12.46
C GLU A 286 1.18 -11.09 -11.87
N PRO A 287 0.16 -10.25 -11.63
CA PRO A 287 0.33 -9.00 -10.89
C PRO A 287 0.89 -9.26 -9.49
N TRP A 288 1.96 -8.56 -9.11
CA TRP A 288 2.62 -8.77 -7.83
C TRP A 288 3.19 -7.50 -7.21
N GLU A 289 3.38 -7.53 -5.90
CA GLU A 289 3.92 -6.44 -5.09
C GLU A 289 5.00 -6.93 -4.12
N THR A 290 6.06 -6.14 -4.00
CA THR A 290 6.98 -6.18 -2.87
C THR A 290 6.67 -5.03 -1.92
N CYS A 291 6.42 -5.37 -0.66
CA CYS A 291 6.50 -4.41 0.44
C CYS A 291 7.93 -4.39 1.00
N MET A 292 8.47 -3.21 1.32
CA MET A 292 9.87 -3.07 1.74
C MET A 292 10.04 -2.01 2.82
N THR A 293 10.88 -2.29 3.82
CA THR A 293 11.31 -1.33 4.85
C THR A 293 12.53 -0.54 4.39
N MET A 294 12.66 0.72 4.83
CA MET A 294 13.89 1.49 4.60
C MET A 294 15.03 1.10 5.54
N ASN A 295 14.71 0.54 6.70
CA ASN A 295 15.61 -0.01 7.71
C ASN A 295 15.18 -1.44 8.05
N ASP A 296 15.40 -1.93 9.26
CA ASP A 296 15.12 -3.31 9.69
C ASP A 296 13.78 -3.46 10.45
N SER A 297 12.95 -2.41 10.49
CA SER A 297 11.65 -2.39 11.16
C SER A 297 10.56 -1.71 10.31
N TRP A 298 9.30 -2.15 10.44
CA TRP A 298 8.16 -1.48 9.81
C TRP A 298 7.72 -0.27 10.64
N GLY A 299 7.40 -0.49 11.92
CA GLY A 299 7.12 0.58 12.87
C GLY A 299 8.40 1.34 13.27
N TYR A 300 8.24 2.54 13.84
CA TYR A 300 9.37 3.33 14.33
C TYR A 300 10.17 2.56 15.40
N HIS A 301 11.47 2.37 15.16
CA HIS A 301 12.40 1.73 16.07
C HIS A 301 13.52 2.71 16.42
N LYS A 302 13.62 3.14 17.69
CA LYS A 302 14.53 4.24 18.06
C LYS A 302 16.01 3.89 18.02
N LEU A 303 16.35 2.60 18.07
CA LEU A 303 17.73 2.09 18.01
C LEU A 303 18.11 1.57 16.61
N ASP A 304 17.17 1.54 15.66
CA ASP A 304 17.45 1.02 14.33
C ASP A 304 17.95 2.17 13.43
N HIS A 305 19.22 2.08 13.08
CA HIS A 305 19.89 3.02 12.19
C HIS A 305 20.42 2.35 10.92
N ASN A 306 20.02 1.11 10.63
CA ASN A 306 20.47 0.36 9.46
C ASN A 306 19.68 0.76 8.19
N TRP A 307 19.80 2.02 7.80
CA TRP A 307 19.05 2.58 6.69
C TRP A 307 19.65 2.21 5.32
N LYS A 308 18.87 1.54 4.47
CA LYS A 308 19.18 1.32 3.04
C LYS A 308 19.53 2.65 2.38
N SER A 309 20.55 2.68 1.51
CA SER A 309 20.91 3.92 0.81
C SER A 309 19.87 4.27 -0.27
N THR A 310 19.87 5.52 -0.71
CA THR A 310 19.04 5.95 -1.86
C THR A 310 19.38 5.16 -3.11
N GLU A 311 20.67 4.83 -3.33
CA GLU A 311 21.09 3.96 -4.43
C GLU A 311 20.36 2.61 -4.38
N THR A 312 20.37 1.94 -3.22
CA THR A 312 19.67 0.67 -3.03
C THR A 312 18.17 0.82 -3.32
N LEU A 313 17.52 1.87 -2.81
CA LEU A 313 16.09 2.06 -2.96
C LEU A 313 15.66 2.36 -4.40
N VAL A 314 16.40 3.21 -5.13
CA VAL A 314 16.15 3.47 -6.56
C VAL A 314 16.38 2.20 -7.39
N ARG A 315 17.49 1.49 -7.14
CA ARG A 315 17.79 0.25 -7.87
C ARG A 315 16.76 -0.85 -7.57
N HIS A 316 16.23 -0.94 -6.36
CA HIS A 316 15.13 -1.85 -6.03
C HIS A 316 13.84 -1.47 -6.75
N LEU A 317 13.47 -0.18 -6.79
CA LEU A 317 12.30 0.27 -7.56
C LEU A 317 12.41 -0.14 -9.02
N VAL A 318 13.54 0.16 -9.66
CA VAL A 318 13.82 -0.22 -11.05
C VAL A 318 13.79 -1.73 -11.25
N ASP A 319 14.45 -2.49 -10.37
CA ASP A 319 14.52 -3.95 -10.44
C ASP A 319 13.13 -4.60 -10.35
N ILE A 320 12.32 -4.17 -9.39
CA ILE A 320 10.94 -4.64 -9.20
C ILE A 320 10.08 -4.33 -10.42
N VAL A 321 10.11 -3.08 -10.89
CA VAL A 321 9.31 -2.62 -12.04
C VAL A 321 9.71 -3.36 -13.33
N SER A 322 11.00 -3.57 -13.55
CA SER A 322 11.52 -4.34 -14.70
C SER A 322 11.06 -5.81 -14.73
N LYS A 323 10.63 -6.34 -13.59
CA LYS A 323 10.11 -7.70 -13.43
C LYS A 323 8.58 -7.74 -13.33
N GLY A 324 7.92 -6.61 -13.60
CA GLY A 324 6.46 -6.48 -13.63
C GLY A 324 5.83 -6.16 -12.27
N GLY A 325 6.62 -5.88 -11.25
CA GLY A 325 6.16 -5.68 -9.88
C GLY A 325 5.77 -4.26 -9.53
N HIS A 326 5.09 -4.15 -8.39
CA HIS A 326 4.79 -2.92 -7.68
C HIS A 326 5.67 -2.82 -6.43
N LEU A 327 6.21 -1.63 -6.11
CA LEU A 327 6.94 -1.39 -4.86
C LEU A 327 6.07 -0.58 -3.89
N LEU A 328 5.85 -1.14 -2.70
CA LEU A 328 5.22 -0.47 -1.57
C LEU A 328 6.27 -0.22 -0.48
N LEU A 329 6.84 1.00 -0.47
CA LEU A 329 7.98 1.34 0.38
C LEU A 329 7.52 1.98 1.69
N ASN A 330 8.00 1.44 2.82
CA ASN A 330 7.53 1.79 4.14
C ASN A 330 8.27 2.95 4.81
N ILE A 331 7.51 3.72 5.59
CA ILE A 331 8.00 4.58 6.68
C ILE A 331 7.36 4.18 8.01
N GLY A 332 8.11 4.40 9.11
CA GLY A 332 7.61 4.27 10.49
C GLY A 332 7.63 5.62 11.20
N PRO A 333 6.51 6.37 11.22
CA PRO A 333 6.42 7.65 11.92
C PRO A 333 6.58 7.50 13.44
N LYS A 334 7.12 8.54 14.08
CA LYS A 334 7.27 8.62 15.53
C LYS A 334 5.91 8.86 16.21
N ALA A 335 5.83 8.62 17.51
CA ALA A 335 4.62 8.84 18.28
C ALA A 335 4.13 10.31 18.27
N ASP A 336 5.03 11.29 18.10
CA ASP A 336 4.65 12.71 18.02
C ASP A 336 4.05 13.11 16.65
N GLY A 337 4.01 12.20 15.67
CA GLY A 337 3.50 12.45 14.33
C GLY A 337 4.56 12.93 13.32
N THR A 338 5.85 12.98 13.70
CA THR A 338 6.94 13.27 12.76
C THR A 338 7.44 12.03 12.03
N ILE A 339 7.82 12.19 10.77
CA ILE A 339 8.49 11.15 9.99
C ILE A 339 10.00 11.22 10.30
N PRO A 340 10.71 10.09 10.54
CA PRO A 340 12.15 10.10 10.75
C PRO A 340 12.89 10.76 9.59
N GLU A 341 13.84 11.65 9.90
CA GLU A 341 14.59 12.40 8.87
C GLU A 341 15.28 11.51 7.83
N PRO A 342 15.89 10.35 8.18
CA PRO A 342 16.47 9.46 7.17
C PRO A 342 15.47 9.02 6.09
N SER A 343 14.20 8.80 6.46
CA SER A 343 13.13 8.49 5.51
C SER A 343 12.78 9.70 4.64
N VAL A 344 12.68 10.90 5.23
CA VAL A 344 12.42 12.14 4.50
C VAL A 344 13.49 12.41 3.44
N THR A 345 14.77 12.28 3.81
CA THR A 345 15.91 12.46 2.89
C THR A 345 15.82 11.48 1.71
N ARG A 346 15.68 10.17 1.98
CA ARG A 346 15.61 9.14 0.94
C ARG A 346 14.43 9.35 0.00
N LEU A 347 13.25 9.67 0.53
CA LEU A 347 12.07 9.94 -0.28
C LEU A 347 12.27 11.15 -1.19
N LYS A 348 12.88 12.23 -0.70
CA LYS A 348 13.19 13.42 -1.51
C LYS A 348 14.20 13.10 -2.62
N GLU A 349 15.25 12.34 -2.31
CA GLU A 349 16.29 11.98 -3.28
C GLU A 349 15.75 11.01 -4.35
N MET A 350 14.96 10.01 -3.96
CA MET A 350 14.23 9.15 -4.92
C MET A 350 13.29 9.98 -5.80
N GLY A 351 12.59 10.95 -5.20
CA GLY A 351 11.72 11.89 -5.91
C GLY A 351 12.47 12.74 -6.94
N ALA A 352 13.69 13.19 -6.61
CA ALA A 352 14.54 13.95 -7.53
C ALA A 352 14.92 13.10 -8.76
N TRP A 353 15.29 11.83 -8.56
CA TRP A 353 15.55 10.89 -9.65
C TRP A 353 14.29 10.63 -10.50
N LEU A 354 13.15 10.36 -9.86
CA LEU A 354 11.87 10.08 -10.53
C LEU A 354 11.31 11.29 -11.30
N LYS A 355 11.66 12.52 -10.92
CA LYS A 355 11.26 13.72 -11.66
C LYS A 355 11.84 13.72 -13.08
N ILE A 356 13.03 13.18 -13.26
CA ILE A 356 13.73 13.09 -14.55
C ILE A 356 13.37 11.77 -15.24
N ASN A 357 13.43 10.66 -14.50
CA ASN A 357 13.39 9.31 -15.08
C ASN A 357 12.03 8.61 -14.93
N GLY A 358 11.01 9.29 -14.41
CA GLY A 358 9.72 8.69 -14.09
C GLY A 358 8.97 8.08 -15.28
N GLU A 359 9.19 8.59 -16.50
CA GLU A 359 8.62 8.00 -17.73
C GLU A 359 9.04 6.54 -17.92
N ALA A 360 10.26 6.20 -17.48
CA ALA A 360 10.81 4.84 -17.52
C ALA A 360 10.32 3.94 -16.37
N ILE A 361 9.42 4.43 -15.52
CA ILE A 361 8.82 3.68 -14.42
C ILE A 361 7.30 3.56 -14.66
N TYR A 362 6.58 4.68 -14.64
CA TYR A 362 5.11 4.67 -14.61
C TYR A 362 4.51 4.21 -15.94
N GLY A 363 3.50 3.34 -15.86
CA GLY A 363 2.82 2.77 -17.05
C GLY A 363 3.72 1.91 -17.95
N THR A 364 4.88 1.48 -17.46
CA THR A 364 5.74 0.51 -18.16
C THR A 364 5.34 -0.93 -17.87
N LYS A 365 5.77 -1.85 -18.73
CA LYS A 365 5.68 -3.31 -18.54
C LYS A 365 7.07 -3.90 -18.26
N ALA A 366 7.09 -5.16 -17.84
CA ALA A 366 8.29 -5.92 -17.56
C ALA A 366 9.21 -6.02 -18.80
N SER A 367 10.50 -6.25 -18.55
CA SER A 367 11.55 -6.38 -19.56
C SER A 367 11.19 -7.45 -20.62
N PRO A 368 11.21 -7.11 -21.92
CA PRO A 368 11.16 -8.11 -22.99
C PRO A 368 12.52 -8.80 -23.21
N CYS A 369 13.57 -8.34 -22.52
CA CYS A 369 14.97 -8.77 -22.72
C CYS A 369 15.52 -9.59 -21.54
N GLY A 370 14.66 -10.08 -20.65
CA GLY A 370 15.10 -10.77 -19.43
C GLY A 370 15.77 -9.82 -18.42
N ILE A 371 16.73 -10.32 -17.65
CA ILE A 371 17.41 -9.57 -16.59
C ILE A 371 18.89 -9.38 -16.96
N PRO A 372 19.27 -8.24 -17.56
CA PRO A 372 20.66 -7.99 -17.94
C PRO A 372 21.58 -7.77 -16.72
N ASN A 373 22.88 -7.98 -16.93
CA ASN A 373 23.91 -7.84 -15.88
C ASN A 373 24.40 -6.41 -15.65
N TRP A 374 24.18 -5.49 -16.60
CA TRP A 374 24.60 -4.08 -16.54
C TRP A 374 23.54 -3.15 -15.92
N GLY A 375 22.32 -3.66 -15.69
CA GLY A 375 21.18 -2.83 -15.35
C GLY A 375 19.85 -3.54 -15.54
N ARG A 376 18.81 -2.81 -15.92
CA ARG A 376 17.46 -3.34 -16.17
C ARG A 376 16.81 -2.74 -17.40
N VAL A 377 15.74 -3.37 -17.86
CA VAL A 377 14.93 -2.87 -18.98
C VAL A 377 13.47 -2.81 -18.55
N THR A 378 12.81 -1.71 -18.90
CA THR A 378 11.35 -1.60 -18.83
C THR A 378 10.85 -1.23 -20.22
N THR A 379 9.60 -1.57 -20.54
CA THR A 379 9.07 -1.35 -21.89
C THR A 379 7.75 -0.60 -21.88
N LYS A 380 7.49 0.17 -22.93
CA LYS A 380 6.19 0.80 -23.16
C LYS A 380 5.81 0.68 -24.63
N GLU A 381 4.64 0.13 -24.89
CA GLU A 381 4.04 0.04 -26.22
C GLU A 381 3.37 1.38 -26.56
N ASN A 382 3.60 1.87 -27.78
CA ASN A 382 3.11 3.15 -28.31
C ASN A 382 2.60 2.93 -29.75
N GLY A 383 1.41 2.32 -29.88
CA GLY A 383 0.88 1.90 -31.17
C GLY A 383 1.75 0.78 -31.77
N ASP A 384 2.23 0.98 -32.99
CA ASP A 384 3.10 0.02 -33.69
C ASP A 384 4.57 0.05 -33.21
N ASN A 385 4.92 1.01 -32.32
CA ASN A 385 6.27 1.18 -31.81
C ASN A 385 6.38 0.72 -30.35
N THR A 386 7.59 0.30 -29.97
CA THR A 386 7.92 -0.05 -28.59
C THR A 386 9.11 0.79 -28.12
N THR A 387 8.96 1.46 -26.99
CA THR A 387 10.05 2.14 -26.31
C THR A 387 10.66 1.22 -25.27
N LEU A 388 11.99 1.04 -25.31
CA LEU A 388 12.74 0.33 -24.29
C LEU A 388 13.51 1.35 -23.45
N TYR A 389 13.27 1.36 -22.14
CA TYR A 389 14.09 2.14 -21.23
C TYR A 389 15.17 1.27 -20.63
N LEU A 390 16.43 1.60 -20.92
CA LEU A 390 17.60 0.91 -20.38
C LEU A 390 18.05 1.64 -19.13
N HIS A 391 17.84 1.01 -17.98
CA HIS A 391 18.25 1.50 -16.67
C HIS A 391 19.65 1.00 -16.37
N VAL A 392 20.66 1.83 -16.63
CA VAL A 392 22.08 1.49 -16.55
C VAL A 392 22.60 1.78 -15.15
N PHE A 393 22.99 0.72 -14.43
CA PHE A 393 23.52 0.84 -13.07
C PHE A 393 25.02 1.15 -13.07
N ASP A 394 25.79 0.54 -13.97
CA ASP A 394 27.24 0.67 -14.00
C ASP A 394 27.71 1.28 -15.34
N TRP A 395 27.50 2.58 -15.53
CA TRP A 395 27.78 3.28 -16.80
C TRP A 395 29.24 3.14 -17.30
N ALA A 396 30.20 3.15 -16.37
CA ALA A 396 31.62 3.08 -16.70
C ALA A 396 32.09 1.68 -17.08
N LYS A 397 31.30 0.64 -16.76
CA LYS A 397 31.66 -0.75 -17.00
C LYS A 397 31.39 -1.11 -18.45
N ASP A 398 32.40 -1.61 -19.15
CA ASP A 398 32.41 -2.04 -20.56
C ASP A 398 32.06 -0.96 -21.61
N ARG A 399 31.42 0.15 -21.21
CA ARG A 399 30.93 1.26 -22.06
C ARG A 399 30.13 0.81 -23.28
N GLN A 400 29.57 -0.40 -23.22
CA GLN A 400 28.76 -0.99 -24.26
C GLN A 400 27.64 -1.82 -23.64
N ILE A 401 26.45 -1.71 -24.20
CA ILE A 401 25.29 -2.51 -23.84
C ILE A 401 24.90 -3.37 -25.04
N GLN A 402 24.74 -4.67 -24.80
CA GLN A 402 24.17 -5.60 -25.78
C GLN A 402 22.73 -5.92 -25.42
N LEU A 403 21.82 -5.75 -26.37
CA LEU A 403 20.40 -6.08 -26.25
C LEU A 403 20.01 -7.18 -27.24
N PRO A 404 19.30 -8.23 -26.80
CA PRO A 404 18.83 -9.30 -27.67
C PRO A 404 17.57 -8.88 -28.44
N VAL A 405 17.63 -7.77 -29.18
CA VAL A 405 16.52 -7.24 -29.99
C VAL A 405 16.93 -7.12 -31.45
N SER A 406 16.06 -7.58 -32.36
CA SER A 406 16.27 -7.57 -33.81
C SER A 406 15.38 -6.57 -34.55
N ASN A 407 14.46 -5.91 -33.84
CA ASN A 407 13.58 -4.89 -34.40
C ASN A 407 14.37 -3.71 -34.97
N LYS A 408 13.79 -3.04 -35.97
CA LYS A 408 14.35 -1.80 -36.53
C LYS A 408 14.40 -0.72 -35.45
N MET A 409 15.60 -0.27 -35.11
CA MET A 409 15.79 0.85 -34.20
C MET A 409 15.43 2.17 -34.90
N LEU A 410 14.61 2.99 -34.24
CA LEU A 410 14.21 4.32 -34.72
C LEU A 410 15.10 5.43 -34.16
N SER A 411 15.42 5.37 -32.87
CA SER A 411 16.25 6.34 -32.15
C SER A 411 16.86 5.69 -30.91
N CYS A 412 17.96 6.25 -30.41
CA CYS A 412 18.54 5.89 -29.12
C CYS A 412 19.17 7.13 -28.49
N SER A 413 18.68 7.56 -27.33
CA SER A 413 19.12 8.80 -26.67
C SER A 413 19.03 8.70 -25.16
N LEU A 414 19.68 9.60 -24.44
CA LEU A 414 19.49 9.71 -22.99
C LEU A 414 18.11 10.25 -22.66
N LEU A 415 17.46 9.68 -21.64
CA LEU A 415 16.16 10.19 -21.18
C LEU A 415 16.30 11.57 -20.52
N ALA A 416 17.39 11.78 -19.78
CA ALA A 416 17.68 13.06 -19.11
C ALA A 416 18.08 14.19 -20.08
N ASP A 417 18.54 13.85 -21.28
CA ASP A 417 18.97 14.79 -22.32
C ASP A 417 18.77 14.15 -23.70
N SER A 418 17.61 14.37 -24.30
CA SER A 418 17.27 13.80 -25.61
C SER A 418 18.13 14.34 -26.76
N SER A 419 18.90 15.42 -26.55
CA SER A 419 19.83 15.93 -27.57
C SER A 419 21.07 15.04 -27.70
N ARG A 420 21.39 14.27 -26.66
CA ARG A 420 22.51 13.35 -26.63
C ARG A 420 22.09 11.97 -27.13
N SER A 421 22.13 11.82 -28.45
CA SER A 421 21.98 10.53 -29.15
C SER A 421 23.17 9.60 -28.91
N LEU A 422 22.91 8.30 -28.80
CA LEU A 422 23.93 7.28 -28.62
C LEU A 422 24.20 6.53 -29.92
N GLN A 423 25.46 6.13 -30.12
CA GLN A 423 25.84 5.33 -31.27
C GLN A 423 25.37 3.90 -31.09
N THR A 424 24.76 3.34 -32.13
CA THR A 424 24.22 1.98 -32.11
C THR A 424 24.66 1.17 -33.31
N GLN A 425 24.83 -0.13 -33.13
CA GLN A 425 25.17 -1.06 -34.19
C GLN A 425 24.28 -2.30 -34.10
N SER A 426 23.51 -2.58 -35.15
CA SER A 426 22.76 -3.83 -35.27
C SER A 426 23.70 -4.97 -35.68
N SER A 427 23.50 -6.15 -35.09
CA SER A 427 24.22 -7.37 -35.46
C SER A 427 23.28 -8.59 -35.37
N THR A 428 23.79 -9.76 -35.75
CA THR A 428 23.07 -11.04 -35.57
C THR A 428 22.79 -11.37 -34.10
N GLN A 429 23.50 -10.75 -33.16
CA GLN A 429 23.33 -10.89 -31.71
C GLN A 429 22.39 -9.82 -31.11
N GLY A 430 21.82 -8.96 -31.95
CA GLY A 430 20.89 -7.90 -31.57
C GLY A 430 21.50 -6.50 -31.65
N LEU A 431 21.01 -5.57 -30.82
CA LEU A 431 21.42 -4.17 -30.83
C LEU A 431 22.55 -3.91 -29.82
N LYS A 432 23.66 -3.36 -30.31
CA LYS A 432 24.73 -2.83 -29.48
C LYS A 432 24.56 -1.33 -29.32
N VAL A 433 24.64 -0.81 -28.10
CA VAL A 433 24.60 0.62 -27.77
C VAL A 433 25.93 1.02 -27.11
N SER A 434 26.58 2.05 -27.64
CA SER A 434 27.84 2.57 -27.09
C SER A 434 27.58 3.70 -26.09
N LEU A 435 28.10 3.56 -24.87
CA LEU A 435 28.01 4.56 -23.81
C LEU A 435 29.16 5.56 -23.96
N THR A 436 28.89 6.68 -24.62
CA THR A 436 29.85 7.79 -24.77
C THR A 436 29.65 8.80 -23.65
N GLY A 437 30.67 9.57 -23.25
CA GLY A 437 30.57 10.63 -22.24
C GLY A 437 30.26 10.17 -20.81
N ASP A 438 29.97 11.13 -19.93
CA ASP A 438 29.69 10.89 -18.51
C ASP A 438 28.27 10.39 -18.27
N ALA A 439 28.10 9.63 -17.18
CA ALA A 439 26.81 9.14 -16.72
C ALA A 439 25.90 10.32 -16.32
N PRO A 440 24.68 10.43 -16.86
CA PRO A 440 23.73 11.47 -16.43
C PRO A 440 23.33 11.36 -14.95
N ASP A 441 23.35 10.16 -14.41
CA ASP A 441 23.05 9.87 -13.01
C ASP A 441 23.93 8.72 -12.49
N ALA A 442 24.53 8.89 -11.32
CA ALA A 442 25.48 7.95 -10.73
C ALA A 442 24.80 6.69 -10.14
N ILE A 443 23.51 6.77 -9.78
CA ILE A 443 22.76 5.64 -9.21
C ILE A 443 22.19 4.77 -10.34
N CYS A 444 21.50 5.42 -11.29
CA CYS A 444 20.85 4.78 -12.41
C CYS A 444 20.60 5.77 -13.56
N SER A 445 21.41 5.67 -14.61
CA SER A 445 21.23 6.45 -15.84
C SER A 445 20.20 5.77 -16.75
N VAL A 446 19.37 6.53 -17.45
CA VAL A 446 18.31 5.97 -18.31
C VAL A 446 18.50 6.37 -19.77
N ILE A 447 18.48 5.35 -20.64
CA ILE A 447 18.48 5.48 -22.11
C ILE A 447 17.08 5.13 -22.62
N LYS A 448 16.61 5.83 -23.66
CA LYS A 448 15.33 5.63 -24.35
C LYS A 448 15.53 5.21 -25.79
#